data_AF-A0A8S3JPN7-F1
#
_entry.id   AF-A0A8S3JPN7-F1
#
_cell.length_a   1.000
_cell.length_b   1.000
_cell.length_c   1.000
_cell.angle_alpha   90.00
_cell.angle_beta   90.00
_cell.angle_gamma   90.00
#
_symmetry.space_group_name_H-M   'P 1'
#
loop_
_entity.id
_entity.type
_entity.pdbx_description
1 polymer ?
#
loop_
_entity_poly.entity_id
_entity_poly.type
_entity_poly.pdbx_seq_one_letter_code
_entity_poly.pdbx_strand_id
1 'polypeptide(L)'
;MSRITKVNPSNNPTTSTSSPVVNNRSQSSPSLITLMRLKNQNRRSNVNLPDKNLSAVSTRLTTSKYIAEQRAKARDIVLGLQNKNIKLIAIDFDNTFLSIHTNGYYQGTADSLLSYIRSAFHYLIQELLESSAYTQTLHVCFVSFSSQ
;
A
#
# COMPACT_ATOMS: atom_id res chain seq x y z
N MET A 1 -24.85 -11.97 -64.38
CA MET A 1 -25.75 -10.92 -64.91
C MET A 1 -26.07 -9.98 -63.76
N SER A 2 -25.37 -8.85 -63.68
CA SER A 2 -25.89 -7.48 -63.95
C SER A 2 -26.99 -7.09 -62.94
N ARG A 3 -26.87 -6.05 -62.09
CA ARG A 3 -26.52 -4.66 -62.43
C ARG A 3 -25.91 -3.87 -61.26
N ILE A 4 -25.09 -2.91 -61.70
CA ILE A 4 -24.58 -1.69 -61.06
C ILE A 4 -25.72 -0.72 -60.74
N THR A 5 -25.65 -0.02 -59.60
CA THR A 5 -25.97 1.42 -59.53
C THR A 5 -24.95 2.16 -58.66
N LYS A 6 -24.54 3.31 -59.18
CA LYS A 6 -23.54 4.30 -58.72
C LYS A 6 -24.35 5.56 -58.39
N VAL A 7 -24.07 6.34 -57.32
CA VAL A 7 -23.49 7.70 -57.31
C VAL A 7 -24.02 8.35 -56.00
N ASN A 8 -23.21 8.66 -54.96
CA ASN A 8 -22.37 9.87 -54.69
C ASN A 8 -23.15 11.01 -53.95
N PRO A 9 -22.50 12.07 -53.45
CA PRO A 9 -21.89 12.19 -52.11
C PRO A 9 -22.58 13.26 -51.22
N SER A 10 -22.43 13.18 -49.91
CA SER A 10 -22.88 14.23 -48.97
C SER A 10 -21.76 14.63 -48.04
N ASN A 11 -21.39 15.91 -48.15
CA ASN A 11 -20.47 16.68 -47.31
C ASN A 11 -20.91 16.71 -45.84
N ASN A 12 -19.95 16.72 -44.91
CA ASN A 12 -19.86 17.53 -43.66
C ASN A 12 -18.77 16.98 -42.72
N PRO A 13 -18.31 17.72 -41.69
CA PRO A 13 -17.26 18.72 -41.80
C PRO A 13 -16.03 18.36 -40.95
N THR A 14 -14.98 19.16 -41.14
CA THR A 14 -13.77 19.29 -40.34
C THR A 14 -13.97 19.12 -38.83
N THR A 15 -13.37 18.09 -38.24
CA THR A 15 -13.00 18.09 -36.81
C THR A 15 -11.48 18.11 -36.70
N SER A 16 -10.97 19.29 -36.36
CA SER A 16 -9.61 19.53 -35.91
C SER A 16 -9.31 18.67 -34.67
N THR A 17 -8.40 17.72 -34.81
CA THR A 17 -7.73 17.04 -33.70
C THR A 17 -6.79 18.04 -33.01
N SER A 18 -7.27 18.68 -31.94
CA SER A 18 -6.43 19.30 -30.93
C SER A 18 -6.09 18.26 -29.86
N SER A 19 -4.84 17.82 -29.84
CA SER A 19 -4.28 16.98 -28.79
C SER A 19 -4.37 17.69 -27.44
N PRO A 20 -4.80 17.04 -26.35
CA PRO A 20 -4.66 17.61 -25.02
C PRO A 20 -3.19 17.54 -24.59
N VAL A 21 -2.64 18.71 -24.24
CA VAL A 21 -1.34 18.82 -23.56
C VAL A 21 -1.45 18.15 -22.20
N VAL A 22 -0.86 16.97 -22.09
CA VAL A 22 -0.72 16.20 -20.85
C VAL A 22 0.28 16.92 -19.95
N ASN A 23 -0.24 17.66 -18.97
CA ASN A 23 0.58 18.24 -17.90
C ASN A 23 0.73 17.19 -16.78
N ASN A 24 1.63 16.22 -16.98
CA ASN A 24 1.99 15.24 -15.96
C ASN A 24 2.87 15.89 -14.88
N ARG A 25 2.24 16.64 -13.97
CA ARG A 25 2.86 16.96 -12.68
C ARG A 25 2.49 15.86 -11.71
N SER A 26 3.25 14.77 -11.74
CA SER A 26 3.20 13.71 -10.73
C SER A 26 3.53 14.32 -9.36
N GLN A 27 2.49 14.71 -8.63
CA GLN A 27 2.55 14.95 -7.20
C GLN A 27 2.72 13.56 -6.55
N SER A 28 3.97 13.10 -6.47
CA SER A 28 4.27 11.90 -5.69
C SER A 28 4.05 12.24 -4.22
N SER A 29 3.04 11.60 -3.62
CA SER A 29 2.86 11.64 -2.18
C SER A 29 4.16 11.18 -1.51
N PRO A 30 4.74 11.94 -0.58
CA PRO A 30 5.99 11.57 0.07
C PRO A 30 5.80 10.21 0.75
N SER A 31 6.79 9.33 0.60
CA SER A 31 6.78 8.03 1.25
C SER A 31 6.63 8.18 2.77
N LEU A 32 6.05 7.16 3.41
CA LEU A 32 5.84 7.15 4.86
C LEU A 32 7.16 7.35 5.63
N ILE A 33 8.29 6.92 5.06
CA ILE A 33 9.66 7.18 5.54
C ILE A 33 9.98 8.68 5.54
N THR A 34 9.64 9.38 4.45
CA THR A 34 9.84 10.84 4.31
C THR A 34 8.97 11.62 5.29
N LEU A 35 7.71 11.22 5.49
CA LEU A 35 6.81 11.79 6.51
C LEU A 35 7.34 11.60 7.93
N MET A 36 7.85 10.40 8.25
CA MET A 36 8.45 10.13 9.57
C MET A 36 9.73 10.92 9.81
N ARG A 37 10.54 11.17 8.77
CA ARG A 37 11.80 11.93 8.87
C ARG A 37 11.56 13.43 9.06
N LEU A 38 10.60 14.00 8.34
CA LEU A 38 10.22 15.42 8.44
C LEU A 38 9.65 15.77 9.83
N LYS A 39 8.87 14.87 10.43
CA LYS A 39 8.29 15.10 11.78
C LYS A 39 9.34 15.16 12.90
N ASN A 40 10.53 14.58 12.68
CA ASN A 40 11.63 14.57 13.65
C ASN A 40 12.59 15.76 13.53
N GLN A 41 12.59 16.49 12.42
CA GLN A 41 13.53 17.61 12.21
C GLN A 41 13.03 18.94 12.81
N ASN A 42 11.72 19.08 13.05
CA ASN A 42 11.12 20.28 13.64
C ASN A 42 11.16 20.35 15.19
N ARG A 43 11.90 19.46 15.87
CA ARG A 43 12.02 19.41 17.34
C ARG A 43 13.42 19.80 17.84
N ARG A 44 14.06 20.79 17.22
CA ARG A 44 15.29 21.40 17.75
C ARG A 44 15.10 22.90 17.93
N SER A 45 14.36 23.27 18.96
CA SER A 45 14.51 24.55 19.64
C SER A 45 14.76 24.29 21.12
N ASN A 46 16.00 24.62 21.51
CA ASN A 46 16.52 24.93 22.84
C ASN A 46 15.54 24.87 24.02
N VAL A 47 15.68 23.87 24.89
CA VAL A 47 15.32 23.95 26.32
C VAL A 47 16.24 23.02 27.12
N ASN A 48 17.03 23.61 28.04
CA ASN A 48 17.74 22.90 29.12
C ASN A 48 16.71 22.26 30.07
N LEU A 49 16.75 20.94 30.30
CA LEU A 49 16.06 20.28 31.42
C LEU A 49 16.72 18.91 31.75
N PRO A 50 16.68 18.44 33.02
CA PRO A 50 17.55 17.38 33.55
C PRO A 50 16.99 15.95 33.35
N ASP A 51 17.90 14.97 33.37
CA ASP A 51 17.75 13.53 33.72
C ASP A 51 16.49 12.73 33.29
N LYS A 52 15.86 13.09 32.16
CA LYS A 52 14.80 12.26 31.52
C LYS A 52 15.29 11.32 30.41
N ASN A 53 16.60 11.23 30.16
CA ASN A 53 17.13 10.52 28.99
C ASN A 53 17.19 8.98 29.13
N LEU A 54 17.31 8.43 30.34
CA LEU A 54 17.46 6.99 30.54
C LEU A 54 16.20 6.18 30.18
N SER A 55 15.01 6.69 30.53
CA SER A 55 13.75 6.01 30.20
C SER A 55 13.47 6.04 28.69
N ALA A 56 13.74 7.16 28.01
CA ALA A 56 13.56 7.29 26.57
C ALA A 56 14.50 6.40 25.76
N VAL A 57 15.74 6.19 26.23
CA VAL A 57 16.72 5.29 25.59
C VAL A 57 16.31 3.83 25.77
N SER A 58 15.89 3.43 26.97
CA SER A 58 15.41 2.07 27.23
C SER A 58 14.17 1.74 26.38
N THR A 59 13.19 2.64 26.29
CA THR A 59 11.99 2.46 25.45
C THR A 59 12.32 2.38 23.96
N ARG A 60 13.33 3.12 23.49
CA ARG A 60 13.79 3.00 22.09
C ARG A 60 14.45 1.66 21.80
N LEU A 61 15.29 1.17 22.70
CA LEU A 61 15.98 -0.12 22.56
C LEU A 61 15.00 -1.30 22.58
N THR A 62 13.98 -1.25 23.44
CA THR A 62 12.94 -2.30 23.47
C THR A 62 12.09 -2.27 22.21
N THR A 63 11.74 -1.08 21.71
CA THR A 63 10.98 -0.92 20.47
C THR A 63 11.76 -1.41 19.26
N SER A 64 13.06 -1.08 19.14
CA SER A 64 13.88 -1.52 18.01
C SER A 64 14.08 -3.04 18.02
N LYS A 65 14.30 -3.64 19.19
CA LYS A 65 14.41 -5.10 19.35
C LYS A 65 13.10 -5.79 18.96
N TYR A 66 11.97 -5.29 19.44
CA TYR A 66 10.65 -5.81 19.09
C TYR A 66 10.40 -5.76 17.58
N ILE A 67 10.65 -4.61 16.94
CA ILE A 67 10.49 -4.46 15.49
C ILE A 67 11.36 -5.47 14.73
N ALA A 68 12.63 -5.62 15.12
CA ALA A 68 13.54 -6.57 14.48
C ALA A 68 13.03 -8.02 14.59
N GLU A 69 12.50 -8.39 15.76
CA GLU A 69 11.94 -9.72 15.98
C GLU A 69 10.68 -9.98 15.11
N GLN A 70 9.78 -9.00 15.01
CA GLN A 70 8.59 -9.15 14.17
C GLN A 70 8.94 -9.26 12.68
N ARG A 71 9.94 -8.49 12.22
CA ARG A 71 10.45 -8.62 10.85
C ARG A 71 11.11 -9.97 10.59
N ALA A 72 11.87 -10.49 11.55
CA ALA A 72 12.48 -11.82 11.43
C ALA A 72 11.40 -12.91 11.28
N LYS A 73 10.37 -12.88 12.14
CA LYS A 73 9.22 -13.80 12.05
C LYS A 73 8.50 -13.69 10.70
N ALA A 74 8.25 -12.47 10.23
CA ALA A 74 7.64 -12.24 8.92
C ALA A 74 8.49 -12.82 7.78
N ARG A 75 9.81 -12.62 7.82
CA ARG A 75 10.74 -13.17 6.83
C ARG A 75 10.73 -14.70 6.82
N ASP A 76 10.72 -15.34 7.98
CA ASP A 76 10.67 -16.80 8.08
C ASP A 76 9.38 -17.35 7.45
N ILE A 77 8.26 -16.65 7.63
CA ILE A 77 6.99 -16.98 6.95
C ILE A 77 7.16 -16.87 5.44
N VAL A 78 7.69 -15.76 4.91
CA VAL A 78 7.88 -15.56 3.47
C VAL A 78 8.79 -16.63 2.86
N LEU A 79 9.91 -16.96 3.53
CA LEU A 79 10.79 -18.05 3.12
C LEU A 79 10.06 -19.40 3.11
N GLY A 80 9.24 -19.66 4.13
CA GLY A 80 8.41 -20.86 4.19
C GLY A 80 7.41 -20.97 3.04
N LEU A 81 6.81 -19.85 2.61
CA LEU A 81 5.90 -19.81 1.46
C LEU A 81 6.64 -20.08 0.14
N GLN A 82 7.82 -19.48 -0.03
CA GLN A 82 8.68 -19.69 -1.20
C GLN A 82 9.14 -21.15 -1.30
N ASN A 83 9.62 -21.73 -0.19
CA ASN A 83 10.08 -23.12 -0.14
C ASN A 83 8.96 -24.12 -0.47
N LYS A 84 7.70 -23.75 -0.16
CA LYS A 84 6.50 -24.55 -0.51
C LYS A 84 5.97 -24.27 -1.92
N ASN A 85 6.64 -23.41 -2.69
CA ASN A 85 6.19 -22.97 -4.02
C ASN A 85 4.75 -22.45 -4.02
N ILE A 86 4.35 -21.77 -2.94
CA ILE A 86 3.05 -21.09 -2.88
C ILE A 86 3.13 -19.85 -3.77
N LYS A 87 2.13 -19.69 -4.64
CA LYS A 87 2.08 -18.61 -5.64
C LYS A 87 1.02 -17.56 -5.34
N LEU A 88 0.09 -17.85 -4.44
CA LEU A 88 -1.01 -16.95 -4.09
C LEU A 88 -1.23 -16.95 -2.58
N ILE A 89 -1.29 -15.75 -2.02
CA ILE A 89 -1.74 -15.50 -0.66
C ILE A 89 -3.05 -14.72 -0.76
N ALA A 90 -4.13 -15.36 -0.34
CA ALA A 90 -5.42 -14.72 -0.16
C ALA A 90 -5.57 -14.35 1.32
N ILE A 91 -5.68 -13.05 1.60
CA ILE A 91 -5.83 -12.52 2.96
C ILE A 91 -7.28 -12.08 3.13
N ASP A 92 -8.00 -12.75 4.03
CA ASP A 92 -9.32 -12.31 4.44
C ASP A 92 -9.25 -10.91 5.12
N PHE A 93 -10.25 -10.07 4.88
CA PHE A 93 -10.20 -8.66 5.24
C PHE A 93 -10.72 -8.41 6.67
N ASP A 94 -12.00 -8.67 6.88
CA ASP A 94 -12.68 -8.39 8.14
C ASP A 94 -12.28 -9.35 9.25
N ASN A 95 -12.03 -8.85 10.45
CA ASN A 95 -11.59 -9.68 11.59
C ASN A 95 -10.36 -10.58 11.32
N THR A 96 -9.65 -10.37 10.21
CA THR A 96 -8.43 -11.06 9.83
C THR A 96 -7.32 -10.04 9.60
N PHE A 97 -7.34 -9.29 8.50
CA PHE A 97 -6.41 -8.18 8.26
C PHE A 97 -6.71 -6.98 9.17
N LEU A 98 -8.00 -6.65 9.28
CA LEU A 98 -8.51 -5.65 10.19
C LEU A 98 -8.89 -6.28 11.54
N SER A 99 -8.82 -5.47 12.59
CA SER A 99 -9.33 -5.79 13.93
C SER A 99 -10.82 -5.51 14.09
N ILE A 100 -11.48 -5.03 13.04
CA ILE A 100 -12.91 -4.71 12.98
C ILE A 100 -13.60 -5.48 11.86
N HIS A 101 -14.92 -5.50 11.92
CA HIS A 101 -15.78 -5.98 10.85
C HIS A 101 -16.38 -4.77 10.11
N THR A 102 -16.15 -4.69 8.80
CA THR A 102 -16.71 -3.64 7.94
C THR A 102 -18.10 -3.99 7.41
N ASN A 103 -18.56 -5.25 7.56
CA ASN A 103 -19.80 -5.78 6.97
C ASN A 103 -19.88 -5.55 5.44
N GLY A 104 -18.73 -5.43 4.76
CA GLY A 104 -18.67 -5.08 3.34
C GLY A 104 -18.98 -3.61 3.03
N TYR A 105 -19.23 -2.76 4.02
CA TYR A 105 -19.54 -1.35 3.84
C TYR A 105 -18.93 -0.47 4.95
N TYR A 106 -17.73 0.02 4.70
CA TYR A 106 -17.04 0.95 5.59
C TYR A 106 -17.33 2.41 5.21
N GLN A 107 -17.80 3.20 6.18
CA GLN A 107 -18.16 4.63 5.97
C GLN A 107 -17.04 5.62 6.32
N GLY A 108 -15.94 5.15 6.92
CA GLY A 108 -14.79 6.00 7.27
C GLY A 108 -13.84 6.23 6.10
N THR A 109 -12.69 6.85 6.40
CA THR A 109 -11.63 7.07 5.41
C THR A 109 -10.61 5.92 5.42
N ALA A 110 -9.83 5.80 4.34
CA ALA A 110 -8.72 4.85 4.32
C ALA A 110 -7.73 5.10 5.48
N ASP A 111 -7.49 6.37 5.84
CA ASP A 111 -6.60 6.73 6.94
C ASP A 111 -7.13 6.26 8.30
N SER A 112 -8.44 6.36 8.56
CA SER A 112 -9.01 5.83 9.79
C SER A 112 -8.94 4.30 9.83
N LEU A 113 -9.01 3.64 8.67
CA LEU A 113 -8.88 2.20 8.54
C LEU A 113 -7.48 1.69 8.94
N LEU A 114 -6.42 2.49 8.71
CA LEU A 114 -5.04 2.14 9.08
C LEU A 114 -4.89 1.82 10.56
N SER A 115 -5.66 2.49 11.42
CA SER A 115 -5.62 2.26 12.88
C SER A 115 -6.13 0.88 13.29
N TYR A 116 -6.89 0.22 12.40
CA TYR A 116 -7.47 -1.09 12.65
C TYR A 116 -6.66 -2.24 12.04
N ILE A 117 -5.63 -1.96 11.23
CA ILE A 117 -4.76 -3.01 10.68
C ILE A 117 -4.05 -3.72 11.83
N ARG A 118 -4.11 -5.05 11.85
CA ARG A 118 -3.42 -5.82 12.89
C ARG A 118 -1.90 -5.75 12.69
N SER A 119 -1.18 -5.50 13.78
CA SER A 119 0.28 -5.29 13.80
C SER A 119 1.08 -6.38 13.08
N ALA A 120 0.64 -7.64 13.15
CA ALA A 120 1.27 -8.77 12.47
C ALA A 120 1.38 -8.56 10.94
N PHE A 121 0.38 -7.94 10.32
CA PHE A 121 0.38 -7.74 8.87
C PHE A 121 1.28 -6.59 8.41
N HIS A 122 1.62 -5.62 9.27
CA HIS A 122 2.54 -4.55 8.88
C HIS A 122 3.89 -5.12 8.43
N TYR A 123 4.43 -6.06 9.21
CA TYR A 123 5.72 -6.69 8.91
C TYR A 123 5.59 -7.75 7.82
N LEU A 124 4.53 -8.56 7.84
CA LEU A 124 4.33 -9.60 6.83
C LEU A 124 4.15 -9.02 5.43
N ILE A 125 3.28 -8.01 5.27
CA ILE A 125 3.06 -7.37 3.97
C ILE A 125 4.34 -6.68 3.49
N GLN A 126 5.08 -6.03 4.38
CA GLN A 126 6.35 -5.41 4.02
C GLN A 126 7.37 -6.45 3.51
N GLU A 127 7.61 -7.53 4.25
CA GLU A 127 8.57 -8.56 3.82
C GLU A 127 8.09 -9.31 2.55
N LEU A 128 6.78 -9.46 2.35
CA LEU A 128 6.24 -9.99 1.10
C LEU A 128 6.60 -9.09 -0.08
N LEU A 129 6.27 -7.80 0.00
CA LEU A 129 6.51 -6.82 -1.07
C LEU A 129 8.00 -6.59 -1.36
N GLU A 130 8.86 -6.69 -0.35
CA GLU A 130 10.31 -6.54 -0.48
C GLU A 130 10.99 -7.84 -0.99
N SER A 131 10.27 -8.98 -1.00
CA SER A 131 10.84 -10.25 -1.45
C SER A 131 11.00 -10.31 -2.96
N SER A 132 12.09 -10.92 -3.43
CA SER A 132 12.30 -11.18 -4.87
C SER A 132 11.19 -12.05 -5.48
N ALA A 133 10.57 -12.92 -4.68
CA ALA A 133 9.48 -13.78 -5.12
C ALA A 133 8.20 -13.01 -5.48
N TYR A 134 7.90 -11.89 -4.83
CA TYR A 134 6.70 -11.10 -5.11
C TYR A 134 6.67 -10.57 -6.54
N THR A 135 7.81 -10.13 -7.05
CA THR A 135 7.92 -9.62 -8.43
C THR A 135 7.80 -10.72 -9.49
N GLN A 136 7.97 -11.98 -9.11
CA GLN A 136 8.14 -13.08 -10.07
C GLN A 136 7.05 -14.16 -10.01
N THR A 137 6.65 -14.56 -8.80
CA THR A 137 5.91 -15.82 -8.59
C THR A 137 4.84 -15.76 -7.50
N LEU A 138 4.94 -14.81 -6.56
CA LEU A 138 4.08 -14.73 -5.40
C LEU A 138 3.12 -13.55 -5.50
N HIS A 139 1.84 -13.83 -5.64
CA HIS A 139 0.76 -12.85 -5.69
C HIS A 139 0.09 -12.72 -4.33
N VAL A 140 -0.32 -11.50 -3.97
CA VAL A 140 -1.07 -11.20 -2.75
C VAL A 140 -2.38 -10.55 -3.14
N CYS A 141 -3.49 -11.06 -2.62
CA CYS A 141 -4.81 -10.44 -2.76
C CYS A 141 -5.52 -10.35 -1.41
N PHE A 142 -6.39 -9.34 -1.31
CA PHE A 142 -7.33 -9.24 -0.21
C PHE A 142 -8.68 -9.78 -0.66
N VAL A 143 -9.26 -10.64 0.16
CA VAL A 143 -10.59 -11.19 -0.03
C VAL A 143 -11.50 -10.57 1.02
N SER A 144 -12.59 -9.97 0.58
CA SER A 144 -13.59 -9.39 1.46
C SER A 144 -14.96 -9.85 1.01
N PHE A 145 -15.88 -9.96 1.97
CA PHE A 145 -17.29 -9.96 1.66
C PHE A 145 -17.71 -8.58 1.16
N SER A 146 -18.55 -8.53 0.14
CA SER A 146 -19.28 -7.33 -0.30
C SER A 146 -20.75 -7.70 -0.28
N SER A 147 -21.58 -6.93 0.44
CA SER A 147 -23.02 -7.01 0.27
C SER A 147 -23.35 -6.54 -1.14
N GLN A 148 -23.93 -7.42 -1.97
CA GLN A 148 -24.47 -7.06 -3.28
C GLN A 148 -25.82 -6.37 -3.13
#